data_AF-A0A1I3V2R9-F1
#
_entry.id   AF-A0A1I3V2R9-F1
#
_cell.length_a   1.000
_cell.length_b   1.000
_cell.length_c   1.000
_cell.angle_alpha   90.00
_cell.angle_beta   90.00
_cell.angle_gamma   90.00
#
_symmetry.space_group_name_H-M   'P 1'
#
loop_
_entity.id
_entity.type
_entity.pdbx_description
1 polymer ?
#
loop_
_entity_poly.entity_id
_entity_poly.type
_entity_poly.pdbx_seq_one_letter_code
_entity_poly.pdbx_strand_id
1 'polypeptide(L)'
;MKLLKRLKPQQKKIDVKSLKAKDLHYFCPTSDIDRLVCKQKKVPYSEELASEIAKHVDFYFIVLKDGVYDVVSGVNFAPFLKDNGIETLTKSGLAEKCINHYIQKVHYGR
;
A
#
# COMPACT_ATOMS: atom_id res chain seq x y z
N MET A 1 -14.34 -14.71 -16.20
CA MET A 1 -13.33 -13.95 -15.43
C MET A 1 -12.44 -13.06 -16.32
N LYS A 2 -12.97 -12.01 -16.97
CA LYS A 2 -12.24 -11.25 -18.02
C LYS A 2 -12.11 -9.72 -17.79
N LEU A 3 -12.44 -9.19 -16.61
CA LEU A 3 -12.44 -7.73 -16.36
C LEU A 3 -11.19 -7.19 -15.62
N LEU A 4 -10.46 -8.01 -14.87
CA LEU A 4 -9.29 -7.56 -14.08
C LEU A 4 -8.03 -7.27 -14.91
N LYS A 5 -8.01 -7.59 -16.22
CA LYS A 5 -6.83 -7.37 -17.08
C LYS A 5 -6.64 -5.92 -17.56
N ARG A 6 -7.59 -5.00 -17.33
CA ARG A 6 -7.56 -3.65 -17.93
C ARG A 6 -7.31 -2.48 -16.97
N LEU A 7 -7.34 -2.69 -15.66
CA LEU A 7 -7.10 -1.59 -14.71
C LEU A 7 -5.61 -1.25 -14.68
N LYS A 8 -5.30 0.00 -15.05
CA LYS A 8 -3.96 0.57 -14.94
C LYS A 8 -3.83 1.23 -13.56
N PRO A 9 -2.75 0.97 -12.81
CA PRO A 9 -2.50 1.63 -11.53
C PRO A 9 -2.50 3.15 -11.67
N GLN A 10 -3.13 3.85 -10.73
CA GLN A 10 -3.14 5.31 -10.68
C GLN A 10 -2.80 5.78 -9.27
N GLN A 11 -1.70 6.54 -9.13
CA GLN A 11 -1.41 7.18 -7.86
C GLN A 11 -2.24 8.45 -7.72
N LYS A 12 -3.17 8.48 -6.75
CA LYS A 12 -3.98 9.66 -6.42
C LYS A 12 -4.18 9.71 -4.91
N LYS A 13 -4.28 10.92 -4.36
CA LYS A 13 -4.54 11.10 -2.94
C LYS A 13 -5.88 10.46 -2.56
N ILE A 14 -5.87 9.57 -1.56
CA ILE A 14 -7.08 8.94 -1.02
C ILE A 14 -7.49 9.68 0.25
N ASP A 15 -8.73 10.17 0.27
CA ASP A 15 -9.34 10.68 1.50
C ASP A 15 -9.88 9.52 2.35
N VAL A 16 -9.06 9.08 3.29
CA VAL A 16 -9.36 7.98 4.23
C VAL A 16 -10.66 8.23 5.02
N LYS A 17 -11.03 9.49 5.30
CA LYS A 17 -12.26 9.79 6.06
C LYS A 17 -13.53 9.47 5.27
N SER A 18 -13.44 9.52 3.94
CA SER A 18 -14.55 9.23 3.02
C SER A 18 -14.51 7.80 2.46
N LEU A 19 -13.44 7.05 2.75
CA LEU A 19 -13.21 5.71 2.24
C LEU A 19 -14.27 4.75 2.78
N LYS A 20 -14.85 3.94 1.88
CA LYS A 20 -15.78 2.86 2.27
C LYS A 20 -15.04 1.54 2.18
N ALA A 21 -15.27 0.65 3.14
CA ALA A 21 -14.67 -0.70 3.16
C ALA A 21 -14.88 -1.47 1.85
N LYS A 22 -16.04 -1.33 1.23
CA LYS A 22 -16.35 -1.99 -0.04
C LYS A 22 -15.47 -1.54 -1.21
N ASP A 23 -14.82 -0.37 -1.12
CA ASP A 23 -13.96 0.18 -2.17
C ASP A 23 -12.50 -0.21 -1.96
N LEU A 24 -12.13 -0.61 -0.73
CA LEU A 24 -10.81 -1.13 -0.40
C LEU A 24 -10.58 -2.48 -1.08
N HIS A 25 -9.43 -2.61 -1.74
CA HIS A 25 -9.02 -3.83 -2.44
C HIS A 25 -7.82 -4.50 -1.78
N TYR A 26 -6.85 -3.71 -1.35
CA TYR A 26 -5.66 -4.19 -0.65
C TYR A 26 -5.07 -3.09 0.21
N PHE A 27 -4.38 -3.45 1.28
CA PHE A 27 -3.51 -2.54 2.01
C PHE A 27 -2.31 -3.30 2.59
N CYS A 28 -1.22 -2.60 2.85
CA CYS A 28 -0.12 -3.08 3.67
C CYS A 28 0.62 -1.90 4.31
N PRO A 29 1.36 -2.12 5.41
CA PRO A 29 2.36 -1.16 5.87
C PRO A 29 3.40 -0.90 4.77
N THR A 30 3.91 0.32 4.67
CA THR A 30 4.95 0.61 3.65
C THR A 30 6.25 -0.14 3.91
N SER A 31 6.51 -0.56 5.15
CA SER A 31 7.65 -1.43 5.49
C SER A 31 7.69 -2.72 4.66
N ASP A 32 6.53 -3.25 4.27
CA ASP A 32 6.46 -4.44 3.41
C ASP A 32 6.97 -4.14 2.00
N ILE A 33 6.72 -2.92 1.52
CA ILE A 33 7.23 -2.42 0.25
C ILE A 33 8.73 -2.14 0.36
N ASP A 34 9.19 -1.54 1.45
CA ASP A 34 10.61 -1.26 1.68
C ASP A 34 11.44 -2.55 1.74
N ARG A 35 10.96 -3.58 2.45
CA ARG A 35 11.55 -4.93 2.43
C ARG A 35 11.67 -5.48 1.01
N LEU A 36 10.62 -5.31 0.20
CA LEU A 36 10.60 -5.75 -1.19
C LEU A 36 11.64 -4.99 -2.03
N VAL A 37 11.75 -3.67 -1.87
CA VAL A 37 12.74 -2.85 -2.57
C VAL A 37 14.16 -3.23 -2.16
N CYS A 38 14.44 -3.38 -0.87
CA CYS A 38 15.75 -3.83 -0.36
C CYS A 38 16.14 -5.19 -0.94
N LYS A 39 15.19 -6.14 -0.96
CA LYS A 39 15.38 -7.46 -1.58
C LYS A 39 15.70 -7.35 -3.08
N GLN A 40 14.99 -6.50 -3.83
CA GLN A 40 15.25 -6.28 -5.26
C GLN A 40 16.63 -5.65 -5.51
N LYS A 41 17.03 -4.70 -4.67
CA LYS A 41 18.32 -3.99 -4.75
C LYS A 41 19.48 -4.77 -4.13
N LYS A 42 19.23 -5.96 -3.55
CA LYS A 42 20.21 -6.77 -2.83
C LYS A 42 20.93 -6.00 -1.71
N VAL A 43 20.21 -5.12 -1.02
CA VAL A 43 20.70 -4.39 0.15
C VAL A 43 20.01 -4.93 1.41
N PRO A 44 20.71 -4.99 2.56
CA PRO A 44 20.11 -5.42 3.80
C PRO A 44 18.99 -4.45 4.22
N TYR A 45 17.88 -5.01 4.69
CA TYR A 45 16.81 -4.24 5.33
C TYR A 45 17.14 -4.10 6.83
N SER A 46 17.13 -2.88 7.35
CA SER A 46 17.35 -2.62 8.78
C SER A 46 16.01 -2.56 9.51
N GLU A 47 15.70 -3.63 10.24
CA GLU A 47 14.50 -3.71 11.09
C GLU A 47 14.50 -2.64 12.19
N GLU A 48 15.68 -2.32 12.72
CA GLU A 48 15.86 -1.32 13.78
C GLU A 48 15.46 0.07 13.28
N LEU A 49 16.03 0.52 12.17
CA LEU A 49 15.71 1.82 11.58
C LEU A 49 14.24 1.90 11.15
N ALA A 50 13.71 0.83 10.56
CA ALA A 50 12.30 0.79 10.19
C ALA A 50 11.38 0.90 11.41
N SER A 51 11.73 0.24 12.52
CA SER A 51 10.97 0.31 13.77
C SER A 51 11.04 1.69 14.41
N GLU A 52 12.19 2.37 14.36
CA GLU A 52 12.31 3.75 14.83
C GLU A 52 11.44 4.72 14.03
N ILE A 53 11.41 4.58 12.70
CA ILE A 53 10.55 5.40 11.84
C ILE A 53 9.07 5.14 12.13
N ALA A 54 8.67 3.87 12.24
CA ALA A 54 7.28 3.47 12.49
C ALA A 54 6.73 3.98 13.84
N LYS A 55 7.58 4.10 14.88
CA LYS A 55 7.17 4.67 16.18
C LYS A 55 6.63 6.11 16.09
N HIS A 56 7.04 6.85 15.07
CA HIS A 56 6.67 8.25 14.91
C HIS A 56 5.52 8.46 13.94
N VAL A 57 5.40 7.63 12.90
CA VAL A 57 4.35 7.76 11.88
C VAL A 57 4.05 6.40 11.25
N ASP A 58 2.79 5.98 11.33
CA ASP A 58 2.30 4.83 10.57
C ASP A 58 2.01 5.24 9.12
N PHE A 59 2.66 4.54 8.18
CA PHE A 59 2.45 4.69 6.75
C PHE A 59 1.78 3.44 6.18
N TYR A 60 0.64 3.64 5.51
CA TYR A 60 -0.08 2.57 4.86
C TYR A 60 -0.13 2.79 3.35
N PHE A 61 0.20 1.75 2.60
CA PHE A 61 -0.08 1.65 1.18
C PHE A 61 -1.50 1.11 1.00
N ILE A 62 -2.36 1.87 0.33
CA ILE A 62 -3.77 1.53 0.12
C ILE A 62 -4.04 1.39 -1.37
N VAL A 63 -4.77 0.34 -1.77
CA VAL A 63 -5.24 0.10 -3.14
C VAL A 63 -6.75 -0.04 -3.14
N LEU A 64 -7.41 0.67 -4.05
CA LEU A 64 -8.85 0.60 -4.29
C LEU A 64 -9.18 -0.36 -5.44
N LYS A 65 -10.43 -0.82 -5.50
CA LYS A 65 -10.91 -1.79 -6.50
C LYS A 65 -10.82 -1.32 -7.95
N ASP A 66 -10.78 0.00 -8.17
CA ASP A 66 -10.62 0.62 -9.48
C ASP A 66 -9.14 0.79 -9.90
N GLY A 67 -8.19 0.38 -9.05
CA GLY A 67 -6.76 0.49 -9.30
C GLY A 67 -6.14 1.83 -8.92
N VAL A 68 -6.89 2.72 -8.26
CA VAL A 68 -6.32 3.88 -7.57
C VAL A 68 -5.56 3.41 -6.33
N TYR A 69 -4.40 4.00 -6.06
CA TYR A 69 -3.63 3.72 -4.86
C TYR A 69 -2.99 4.98 -4.28
N ASP A 70 -2.67 4.94 -2.99
CA ASP A 70 -1.98 6.02 -2.27
C ASP A 70 -1.10 5.48 -1.14
N VAL A 71 -0.16 6.32 -0.68
CA VAL A 71 0.55 6.14 0.59
C VAL A 71 0.00 7.15 1.57
N VAL A 72 -0.77 6.67 2.54
CA VAL A 72 -1.37 7.52 3.57
C VAL A 72 -0.51 7.50 4.82
N SER A 73 -0.39 8.66 5.46
CA SER A 73 0.41 8.86 6.68
C SER A 73 -0.37 9.71 7.68
N GLY A 74 -0.07 9.56 8.97
CA GLY A 74 -0.66 10.40 10.02
C GLY A 74 -2.18 10.25 10.18
N VAL A 75 -2.76 9.20 9.61
CA VAL A 75 -4.16 8.83 9.80
C VAL A 75 -4.19 7.48 10.51
N ASN A 76 -4.87 7.42 11.64
CA ASN A 76 -5.18 6.16 12.30
C ASN A 76 -6.10 5.32 11.39
N PHE A 77 -5.49 4.51 10.53
CA PHE A 77 -6.19 3.62 9.61
C PHE A 77 -6.68 2.35 10.33
N ALA A 78 -6.02 1.97 11.43
CA ALA A 78 -6.37 0.80 12.23
C ALA A 78 -7.83 0.81 12.77
N PRO A 79 -8.38 1.92 13.31
CA PRO A 79 -9.81 2.00 13.64
C PRO A 79 -10.73 1.71 12.47
N PHE A 80 -10.48 2.28 11.28
CA PHE A 80 -11.27 2.01 10.08
C PHE A 80 -11.28 0.52 9.73
N LEU A 81 -10.11 -0.13 9.77
CA LEU A 81 -9.99 -1.56 9.51
C LEU A 81 -10.79 -2.38 10.53
N LYS A 82 -10.63 -2.06 11.82
CA LYS A 82 -11.32 -2.73 12.93
C LYS A 82 -12.84 -2.57 12.84
N ASP A 83 -13.33 -1.35 12.64
CA ASP A 83 -14.76 -1.03 12.59
C ASP A 83 -15.46 -1.69 11.40
N ASN A 84 -14.70 -2.05 10.35
CA ASN A 84 -15.21 -2.73 9.17
C ASN A 84 -14.86 -4.24 9.14
N GLY A 85 -14.28 -4.79 10.21
CA GLY A 85 -13.92 -6.22 10.29
C GLY A 85 -12.86 -6.66 9.26
N ILE A 86 -11.96 -5.76 8.87
CA ILE A 86 -10.92 -6.01 7.87
C ILE A 86 -9.62 -6.32 8.58
N GLU A 87 -9.26 -7.60 8.68
CA GLU A 87 -7.99 -8.01 9.29
C GLU A 87 -6.89 -8.15 8.25
N THR A 88 -7.18 -8.82 7.13
CA THR A 88 -6.23 -9.05 6.04
C THR A 88 -6.93 -9.02 4.68
N LEU A 89 -6.21 -8.56 3.66
CA LEU A 89 -6.65 -8.65 2.27
C LEU A 89 -5.58 -9.36 1.46
N THR A 90 -5.97 -10.40 0.72
CA THR A 90 -5.04 -11.18 -0.11
C THR A 90 -4.44 -10.30 -1.20
N LYS A 91 -3.11 -10.30 -1.31
CA LYS A 91 -2.39 -9.60 -2.37
C LYS A 91 -2.76 -10.20 -3.73
N SER A 92 -3.61 -9.48 -4.48
CA SER A 92 -4.01 -9.88 -5.83
C SER A 92 -3.04 -9.33 -6.89
N GLY A 93 -3.17 -9.80 -8.13
CA GLY A 93 -2.41 -9.25 -9.26
C GLY A 93 -2.65 -7.75 -9.52
N LEU A 94 -3.78 -7.17 -9.09
CA LEU A 94 -3.98 -5.71 -9.13
C LEU A 94 -3.12 -5.01 -8.07
N ALA A 95 -3.10 -5.54 -6.85
CA ALA A 95 -2.27 -5.00 -5.77
C ALA A 95 -0.78 -5.06 -6.14
N GLU A 96 -0.33 -6.17 -6.72
CA GLU A 96 1.04 -6.31 -7.21
C GLU A 96 1.37 -5.30 -8.31
N LYS A 97 0.47 -5.07 -9.27
CA LYS A 97 0.65 -4.01 -10.28
C LYS A 97 0.78 -2.63 -9.65
N CYS A 98 -0.02 -2.30 -8.63
CA CYS A 98 0.05 -1.02 -7.95
C CYS A 98 1.36 -0.85 -7.17
N ILE A 99 1.80 -1.88 -6.45
CA ILE A 99 3.08 -1.89 -5.74
C ILE A 99 4.23 -1.70 -6.73
N ASN A 100 4.26 -2.47 -7.82
CA ASN A 100 5.31 -2.34 -8.83
C ASN A 100 5.31 -0.96 -9.48
N HIS A 101 4.13 -0.40 -9.80
CA HIS A 101 4.01 0.95 -10.33
C HIS A 101 4.53 2.01 -9.35
N TYR A 102 4.20 1.89 -8.06
CA TYR A 102 4.72 2.75 -7.01
C TYR A 102 6.24 2.66 -6.89
N ILE A 103 6.78 1.45 -6.81
CA ILE A 103 8.22 1.20 -6.71
C ILE A 103 8.97 1.80 -7.90
N GLN A 104 8.48 1.59 -9.13
CA GLN A 104 9.09 2.15 -10.33
C GLN A 104 9.10 3.68 -10.29
N LYS A 105 7.98 4.30 -9.93
CA LYS A 105 7.86 5.76 -9.89
C LYS A 105 8.71 6.42 -8.79
N VAL A 106 8.77 5.82 -7.60
CA VAL A 106 9.39 6.44 -6.41
C VAL A 106 10.84 6.02 -6.18
N HIS A 107 11.21 4.77 -6.50
CA HIS A 107 12.53 4.23 -6.19
C HIS A 107 13.45 4.04 -7.41
N TYR A 108 12.91 4.14 -8.62
CA TYR A 108 13.66 3.98 -9.88
C TYR A 108 13.48 5.13 -10.86
N GLY A 109 12.43 5.96 -10.71
CA GLY A 109 12.21 7.16 -11.50
C GLY A 109 13.21 8.26 -11.14
N ARG A 110 14.34 8.28 -11.84
CA ARG A 110 15.11 9.49 -12.16
C ARG A 110 14.85 9.86 -13.60
#